data_AF-A0A953YZR1-F1
#
_entry.id   AF-A0A953YZR1-F1
#
_cell.length_a   1.000
_cell.length_b   1.000
_cell.length_c   1.000
_cell.angle_alpha   90.00
_cell.angle_beta   90.00
_cell.angle_gamma   90.00
#
_symmetry.space_group_name_H-M   'P 1'
#
loop_
_entity.id
_entity.type
_entity.pdbx_description
1 polymer ?
#
loop_
_entity_poly.entity_id
_entity_poly.type
_entity_poly.pdbx_seq_one_letter_code
_entity_poly.pdbx_strand_id
1 'polypeptide(L)'
;LNCALSLKKLGVLEKFRVEMIGATADAIDKAEDRQLFREAMTRIGLETPKSRLANASALKKQFRDKYLAEREKLTGETLAEYERQWVLGENERRKRYQEAALGEAMMAMSEIGLPAIIRPSFTMGGTGGGIAYNKEEYLDIIERGLDASPTNEVLIEESVLGWKEYEMEV
;
A
#
# COMPACT_ATOMS: atom_id res chain seq x y z
N LEU A 1 -15.48 -2.08 2.39
CA LEU A 1 -14.91 -1.02 1.53
C LEU A 1 -14.14 -1.58 0.34
N ASN A 2 -13.16 -2.48 0.55
CA ASN A 2 -12.33 -3.09 -0.51
C ASN A 2 -13.12 -3.68 -1.71
N CYS A 3 -14.24 -4.37 -1.45
CA CYS A 3 -15.10 -4.91 -2.51
C CYS A 3 -15.69 -3.80 -3.41
N ALA A 4 -16.21 -2.73 -2.84
CA ALA A 4 -16.80 -1.62 -3.59
C ALA A 4 -15.75 -0.88 -4.45
N LEU A 5 -14.55 -0.63 -3.90
CA LEU A 5 -13.45 -0.03 -4.66
C LEU A 5 -13.00 -0.94 -5.82
N SER A 6 -12.97 -2.25 -5.59
CA SER A 6 -12.64 -3.23 -6.63
C SER A 6 -13.68 -3.22 -7.75
N LEU A 7 -14.98 -3.19 -7.42
CA LEU A 7 -16.07 -3.09 -8.41
C LEU A 7 -15.99 -1.79 -9.21
N LYS A 8 -15.68 -0.65 -8.57
CA LYS A 8 -15.48 0.64 -9.26
C LYS A 8 -14.29 0.54 -10.22
N LYS A 9 -13.14 0.05 -9.74
CA LYS A 9 -11.90 -0.07 -10.52
C LYS A 9 -12.05 -1.00 -11.72
N LEU A 10 -12.86 -2.05 -11.61
CA LEU A 10 -13.18 -2.97 -12.70
C LEU A 10 -14.24 -2.42 -13.68
N GLY A 11 -14.76 -1.22 -13.46
CA GLY A 11 -15.81 -0.62 -14.29
C GLY A 11 -17.18 -1.30 -14.16
N VAL A 12 -17.35 -2.20 -13.18
CA VAL A 12 -18.59 -2.96 -12.98
C VAL A 12 -19.73 -2.03 -12.59
N LEU A 13 -19.47 -1.08 -11.70
CA LEU A 13 -20.49 -0.12 -11.27
C LEU A 13 -21.00 0.72 -12.45
N GLU A 14 -20.10 1.20 -13.31
CA GLU A 14 -20.46 1.96 -14.51
C GLU A 14 -21.24 1.12 -15.53
N LYS A 15 -20.77 -0.11 -15.79
CA LYS A 15 -21.43 -1.06 -16.70
C LYS A 15 -22.89 -1.31 -16.33
N PHE A 16 -23.18 -1.42 -15.03
CA PHE A 16 -24.53 -1.66 -14.51
C PHE A 16 -25.25 -0.39 -14.04
N ARG A 17 -24.66 0.80 -14.27
CA ARG A 17 -25.21 2.11 -13.86
C ARG A 17 -25.56 2.16 -12.37
N VAL A 18 -24.71 1.57 -11.54
CA VAL A 18 -24.84 1.57 -10.09
C VAL A 18 -24.09 2.77 -9.51
N GLU A 19 -24.81 3.62 -8.79
CA GLU A 19 -24.24 4.78 -8.12
C GLU A 19 -23.80 4.44 -6.69
N MET A 20 -22.62 4.93 -6.28
CA MET A 20 -22.17 4.83 -4.88
C MET A 20 -22.76 5.98 -4.06
N ILE A 21 -23.52 5.65 -3.04
CA ILE A 21 -24.13 6.61 -2.09
C ILE A 21 -23.45 6.53 -0.71
N GLY A 22 -23.65 7.58 0.11
CA GLY A 22 -23.05 7.69 1.45
C GLY A 22 -21.62 8.20 1.41
N ALA A 23 -20.68 7.36 0.97
CA ALA A 23 -19.28 7.74 0.78
C ALA A 23 -18.86 7.53 -0.67
N THR A 24 -18.31 8.57 -1.30
CA THR A 24 -17.73 8.46 -2.63
C THR A 24 -16.47 7.60 -2.58
N ALA A 25 -16.13 6.90 -3.66
CA ALA A 25 -14.90 6.12 -3.68
C ALA A 25 -13.65 6.97 -3.43
N ASP A 26 -13.65 8.23 -3.86
CA ASP A 26 -12.54 9.15 -3.65
C ASP A 26 -12.41 9.55 -2.17
N ALA A 27 -13.54 9.65 -1.45
CA ALA A 27 -13.54 9.85 0.00
C ALA A 27 -13.03 8.60 0.74
N ILE A 28 -13.46 7.42 0.31
CA ILE A 28 -12.99 6.13 0.87
C ILE A 28 -11.49 5.99 0.64
N ASP A 29 -11.01 6.19 -0.59
CA ASP A 29 -9.60 6.06 -0.97
C ASP A 29 -8.73 7.04 -0.18
N LYS A 30 -9.18 8.29 -0.01
CA LYS A 30 -8.48 9.30 0.79
C LYS A 30 -8.37 8.93 2.27
N ALA A 31 -9.33 8.17 2.82
CA ALA A 31 -9.31 7.74 4.22
C ALA A 31 -8.51 6.46 4.44
N GLU A 32 -8.55 5.52 3.48
CA GLU A 32 -7.89 4.21 3.56
C GLU A 32 -6.42 4.25 3.09
N ASP A 33 -6.09 5.12 2.14
CA ASP A 33 -4.72 5.37 1.71
C ASP A 33 -4.01 6.28 2.71
N ARG A 34 -2.95 5.75 3.30
CA ARG A 34 -2.20 6.39 4.38
C ARG A 34 -1.49 7.66 3.91
N GLN A 35 -1.05 7.71 2.65
CA GLN A 35 -0.43 8.91 2.08
C GLN A 35 -1.46 10.02 1.93
N LEU A 36 -2.59 9.71 1.26
CA LEU A 36 -3.65 10.68 1.00
C LEU A 36 -4.25 11.22 2.29
N PHE A 37 -4.39 10.38 3.32
CA PHE A 37 -4.85 10.78 4.65
C PHE A 37 -3.88 11.80 5.28
N ARG A 38 -2.58 11.49 5.32
CA ARG A 38 -1.55 12.39 5.88
C ARG A 38 -1.49 13.73 5.15
N GLU A 39 -1.55 13.70 3.83
CA GLU A 39 -1.61 14.91 2.99
C GLU A 39 -2.88 15.74 3.28
N ALA A 40 -4.02 15.07 3.50
CA ALA A 40 -5.26 15.74 3.86
C ALA A 40 -5.18 16.42 5.24
N MET A 41 -4.62 15.75 6.26
CA MET A 41 -4.40 16.33 7.59
C MET A 41 -3.45 17.53 7.54
N THR A 42 -2.33 17.38 6.83
CA THR A 42 -1.34 18.45 6.64
C THR A 42 -1.97 19.68 6.01
N ARG A 43 -2.79 19.49 4.96
CA ARG A 43 -3.47 20.58 4.25
C ARG A 43 -4.43 21.38 5.14
N ILE A 44 -5.04 20.74 6.14
CA ILE A 44 -5.95 21.41 7.09
C ILE A 44 -5.25 21.86 8.38
N GLY A 45 -3.93 21.68 8.48
CA GLY A 45 -3.13 22.12 9.63
C GLY A 45 -3.25 21.22 10.87
N LEU A 46 -3.69 19.97 10.70
CA LEU A 46 -3.69 18.99 11.79
C LEU A 46 -2.39 18.21 11.82
N GLU A 47 -1.84 18.05 13.02
CA GLU A 47 -0.60 17.31 13.24
C GLU A 47 -0.83 15.80 13.09
N THR A 48 0.19 15.12 12.56
CA THR A 48 0.28 13.67 12.49
C THR A 48 1.64 13.23 13.00
N PRO A 49 1.76 12.06 13.65
CA PRO A 49 3.06 11.52 14.02
C PRO A 49 4.03 11.48 12.83
N LYS A 50 5.32 11.64 13.11
CA LYS A 50 6.38 11.43 12.12
C LYS A 50 6.23 10.02 11.55
N SER A 51 6.11 9.93 10.23
CA SER A 51 5.84 8.66 9.57
C SER A 51 6.40 8.61 8.16
N ARG A 52 6.59 7.39 7.67
CA ARG A 52 7.10 7.10 6.33
C ARG A 52 6.44 5.84 5.79
N LEU A 53 6.12 5.87 4.49
CA LEU A 53 5.62 4.71 3.76
C LEU A 53 6.77 3.83 3.30
N ALA A 54 6.52 2.52 3.34
CA ALA A 54 7.36 1.52 2.70
C ALA A 54 6.50 0.68 1.76
N ASN A 55 6.83 0.72 0.47
CA ASN A 55 6.16 -0.06 -0.56
C ASN A 55 7.11 -0.38 -1.72
N ALA A 56 6.57 -0.98 -2.78
CA ALA A 56 7.31 -1.25 -4.02
C ALA A 56 6.70 -0.52 -5.23
N SER A 57 5.92 0.53 -4.99
CA SER A 57 5.08 1.18 -6.01
C SER A 57 5.89 1.74 -7.17
N ALA A 58 7.04 2.37 -6.88
CA ALA A 58 7.95 2.89 -7.91
C ALA A 58 8.48 1.76 -8.81
N LEU A 59 8.94 0.65 -8.21
CA LEU A 59 9.45 -0.50 -8.94
C LEU A 59 8.35 -1.20 -9.75
N LYS A 60 7.17 -1.42 -9.14
CA LYS A 60 5.99 -1.98 -9.81
C LYS A 60 5.59 -1.15 -11.03
N LYS A 61 5.61 0.18 -10.92
CA LYS A 61 5.33 1.10 -12.03
C LYS A 61 6.36 0.92 -13.15
N GLN A 62 7.66 0.89 -12.83
CA GLN A 62 8.71 0.67 -13.81
C GLN A 62 8.54 -0.64 -14.58
N PHE A 63 8.23 -1.75 -13.88
CA PHE A 63 7.97 -3.04 -14.53
C PHE A 63 6.73 -3.00 -15.42
N ARG A 64 5.65 -2.35 -14.97
CA ARG A 64 4.42 -2.17 -15.75
C ARG A 64 4.66 -1.36 -17.01
N ASP A 65 5.34 -0.23 -16.90
CA ASP A 65 5.61 0.67 -18.02
C ASP A 65 6.49 -0.04 -19.07
N LYS A 66 7.50 -0.80 -18.61
CA LYS A 66 8.32 -1.64 -19.48
C LYS A 66 7.49 -2.73 -20.18
N TYR A 67 6.57 -3.37 -19.45
CA TYR A 67 5.68 -4.38 -20.03
C TYR A 67 4.79 -3.80 -21.12
N LEU A 68 4.13 -2.68 -20.86
CA LEU A 68 3.25 -2.02 -21.83
C LEU A 68 4.01 -1.57 -23.07
N ALA A 69 5.17 -0.94 -22.88
CA ALA A 69 6.01 -0.46 -23.98
C ALA A 69 6.52 -1.60 -24.88
N GLU A 70 6.80 -2.77 -24.32
CA GLU A 70 7.23 -3.92 -25.10
C GLU A 70 6.05 -4.62 -25.77
N ARG A 71 4.93 -4.75 -25.07
CA ARG A 71 3.68 -5.32 -25.60
C ARG A 71 3.20 -4.57 -26.84
N GLU A 72 3.32 -3.25 -26.87
CA GLU A 72 2.92 -2.41 -28.01
C GLU A 72 3.73 -2.67 -29.30
N LYS A 73 4.95 -3.19 -29.18
CA LYS A 73 5.82 -3.49 -30.34
C LYS A 73 5.60 -4.89 -30.91
N LEU A 74 4.91 -5.76 -30.19
CA LEU A 74 4.79 -7.19 -30.49
C LEU A 74 3.39 -7.52 -31.03
N THR A 75 3.31 -8.52 -31.90
CA THR A 75 2.03 -8.99 -32.46
C THR A 75 2.06 -10.51 -32.68
N GLY A 76 0.87 -11.14 -32.72
CA GLY A 76 0.74 -12.56 -33.01
C GLY A 76 1.51 -13.46 -32.03
N GLU A 77 2.28 -14.40 -32.57
CA GLU A 77 3.03 -15.39 -31.77
C GLU A 77 4.10 -14.76 -30.87
N THR A 78 4.73 -13.66 -31.31
CA THR A 78 5.75 -12.96 -30.52
C THR A 78 5.18 -12.34 -29.25
N LEU A 79 3.95 -11.82 -29.33
CA LEU A 79 3.21 -11.31 -28.18
C LEU A 79 2.84 -12.45 -27.23
N ALA A 80 2.35 -13.58 -27.75
CA ALA A 80 1.98 -14.73 -26.93
C ALA A 80 3.19 -15.32 -26.18
N GLU A 81 4.36 -15.37 -26.80
CA GLU A 81 5.59 -15.80 -26.12
C GLU A 81 6.02 -14.80 -25.03
N TYR A 82 5.96 -13.50 -25.33
CA TYR A 82 6.27 -12.46 -24.35
C TYR A 82 5.35 -12.52 -23.13
N GLU A 83 4.05 -12.73 -23.32
CA GLU A 83 3.09 -12.89 -22.23
C GLU A 83 3.37 -14.14 -21.38
N ARG A 84 3.74 -15.28 -22.01
CA ARG A 84 4.16 -16.48 -21.29
C ARG A 84 5.39 -16.22 -20.43
N GLN A 85 6.43 -15.62 -21.00
CA GLN A 85 7.65 -15.28 -20.27
C GLN A 85 7.38 -14.30 -19.13
N TRP A 86 6.48 -13.34 -19.36
CA TRP A 86 6.02 -12.43 -18.31
C TRP A 86 5.41 -13.23 -17.16
N VAL A 87 4.44 -14.11 -17.42
CA VAL A 87 3.80 -14.93 -16.36
C VAL A 87 4.84 -15.80 -15.62
N LEU A 88 5.75 -16.46 -16.34
CA LEU A 88 6.80 -17.29 -15.73
C LEU A 88 7.72 -16.50 -14.77
N GLY A 89 8.00 -15.24 -15.09
CA GLY A 89 8.82 -14.35 -14.25
C GLY A 89 8.10 -13.72 -13.05
N GLU A 90 6.84 -14.08 -12.77
CA GLU A 90 6.04 -13.46 -11.70
C GLU A 90 6.67 -13.61 -10.30
N ASN A 91 7.13 -14.81 -9.96
CA ASN A 91 7.75 -15.08 -8.66
C ASN A 91 9.01 -14.24 -8.43
N GLU A 92 9.84 -14.09 -9.45
CA GLU A 92 11.06 -13.27 -9.36
C GLU A 92 10.72 -11.79 -9.18
N ARG A 93 9.72 -11.28 -9.92
CA ARG A 93 9.25 -9.90 -9.74
C ARG A 93 8.67 -9.68 -8.34
N ARG A 94 7.89 -10.63 -7.82
CA ARG A 94 7.34 -10.56 -6.45
C ARG A 94 8.46 -10.46 -5.41
N LYS A 95 9.50 -11.27 -5.53
CA LYS A 95 10.67 -11.22 -4.65
C LYS A 95 11.36 -9.84 -4.71
N ARG A 96 11.58 -9.30 -5.90
CA ARG A 96 12.16 -7.95 -6.08
C ARG A 96 11.30 -6.85 -5.46
N TYR A 97 9.97 -6.95 -5.55
CA TYR A 97 9.07 -6.00 -4.89
C TYR A 97 9.19 -6.07 -3.38
N GLN A 98 9.27 -7.27 -2.81
CA GLN A 98 9.43 -7.45 -1.37
C GLN A 98 10.77 -6.90 -0.89
N GLU A 99 11.86 -7.16 -1.61
CA GLU A 99 13.19 -6.61 -1.32
C GLU A 99 13.20 -5.07 -1.38
N ALA A 100 12.55 -4.47 -2.38
CA ALA A 100 12.44 -3.02 -2.50
C ALA A 100 11.65 -2.41 -1.33
N ALA A 101 10.50 -2.99 -0.99
CA ALA A 101 9.67 -2.54 0.13
C ALA A 101 10.41 -2.69 1.47
N LEU A 102 11.16 -3.78 1.65
CA LEU A 102 11.99 -3.98 2.83
C LEU A 102 13.10 -2.93 2.92
N GLY A 103 13.72 -2.59 1.79
CA GLY A 103 14.71 -1.50 1.71
C GLY A 103 14.12 -0.16 2.15
N GLU A 104 12.91 0.17 1.70
CA GLU A 104 12.20 1.37 2.15
C GLU A 104 11.88 1.33 3.64
N ALA A 105 11.43 0.18 4.15
CA ALA A 105 11.17 0.00 5.57
C ALA A 105 12.45 0.17 6.41
N MET A 106 13.61 -0.29 5.94
CA MET A 106 14.87 -0.09 6.65
C MET A 106 15.28 1.39 6.70
N MET A 107 15.06 2.14 5.62
CA MET A 107 15.27 3.59 5.63
C MET A 107 14.32 4.29 6.61
N ALA A 108 13.05 3.88 6.63
CA ALA A 108 12.06 4.39 7.58
C ALA A 108 12.48 4.15 9.04
N MET A 109 12.97 2.94 9.37
CA MET A 109 13.47 2.65 10.71
C MET A 109 14.59 3.60 11.13
N SER A 110 15.54 3.90 10.23
CA SER A 110 16.65 4.81 10.57
C SER A 110 16.20 6.24 10.86
N GLU A 111 15.09 6.67 10.26
CA GLU A 111 14.55 8.03 10.41
C GLU A 111 13.58 8.16 11.57
N ILE A 112 12.81 7.11 11.86
CA ILE A 112 11.74 7.11 12.85
C ILE A 112 12.24 6.59 14.20
N GLY A 113 13.09 5.56 14.20
CA GLY A 113 13.56 4.89 15.40
C GLY A 113 12.59 3.85 15.96
N LEU A 114 12.97 3.26 17.10
CA LEU A 114 12.16 2.28 17.84
C LEU A 114 11.84 2.81 19.25
N PRO A 115 10.68 2.48 19.84
CA PRO A 115 9.63 1.65 19.24
C PRO A 115 8.92 2.34 18.08
N ALA A 116 8.50 1.56 17.08
CA ALA A 116 7.78 2.04 15.90
C ALA A 116 6.40 1.40 15.81
N ILE A 117 5.40 2.18 15.39
CA ILE A 117 4.05 1.71 15.10
C ILE A 117 3.96 1.42 13.60
N ILE A 118 3.57 0.19 13.23
CA ILE A 118 3.47 -0.25 11.84
C ILE A 118 2.00 -0.52 11.52
N ARG A 119 1.48 0.17 10.50
CA ARG A 119 0.08 0.08 10.06
C ARG A 119 -0.01 -0.20 8.57
N PRO A 120 -0.48 -1.39 8.17
CA PRO A 120 -0.75 -1.66 6.76
C PRO A 120 -1.88 -0.77 6.21
N SER A 121 -1.80 -0.44 4.92
CA SER A 121 -2.86 0.26 4.19
C SER A 121 -4.02 -0.69 3.86
N PHE A 122 -5.25 -0.18 3.80
CA PHE A 122 -6.48 -0.95 3.48
C PHE A 122 -6.75 -2.18 4.37
N THR A 123 -6.23 -2.19 5.60
CA THR A 123 -6.54 -3.18 6.64
C THR A 123 -7.24 -2.51 7.83
N MET A 124 -8.03 -3.29 8.56
CA MET A 124 -8.77 -2.84 9.74
C MET A 124 -8.42 -3.70 10.96
N GLY A 125 -8.72 -3.17 12.15
CA GLY A 125 -8.55 -3.90 13.42
C GLY A 125 -7.10 -4.27 13.76
N GLY A 126 -6.13 -3.51 13.23
CA GLY A 126 -4.71 -3.80 13.42
C GLY A 126 -4.19 -5.01 12.64
N THR A 127 -4.96 -5.57 11.70
CA THR A 127 -4.54 -6.73 10.92
C THR A 127 -3.25 -6.44 10.15
N GLY A 128 -2.23 -7.26 10.39
CA GLY A 128 -0.89 -7.14 9.80
C GLY A 128 -0.01 -6.05 10.42
N GLY A 129 -0.55 -5.23 11.33
CA GLY A 129 0.20 -4.18 12.03
C GLY A 129 0.77 -4.64 13.37
N GLY A 130 1.33 -3.69 14.11
CA GLY A 130 1.86 -3.90 15.45
C GLY A 130 2.80 -2.79 15.92
N ILE A 131 3.32 -2.96 17.13
CA ILE A 131 4.39 -2.14 17.69
C ILE A 131 5.66 -2.98 17.69
N ALA A 132 6.73 -2.46 17.09
CA ALA A 132 8.04 -3.08 17.11
C ALA A 132 8.93 -2.38 18.14
N TYR A 133 9.47 -3.12 19.10
CA TYR A 133 10.39 -2.60 20.12
C TYR A 133 11.85 -2.84 19.76
N ASN A 134 12.12 -3.82 18.90
CA ASN A 134 13.44 -4.17 18.42
C ASN A 134 13.41 -4.45 16.91
N LYS A 135 14.60 -4.62 16.33
CA LYS A 135 14.77 -4.82 14.89
C LYS A 135 14.16 -6.12 14.38
N GLU A 136 14.16 -7.18 15.18
CA GLU A 136 13.62 -8.49 14.80
C GLU A 136 12.10 -8.41 14.68
N GLU A 137 11.42 -7.90 15.71
CA GLU A 137 9.98 -7.63 15.68
C GLU A 137 9.59 -6.70 14.53
N TYR A 138 10.41 -5.69 14.24
CA TYR A 138 10.15 -4.77 13.15
C TYR A 138 10.10 -5.50 11.80
N LEU A 139 11.10 -6.33 11.50
CA LEU A 139 11.18 -7.04 10.23
C LEU A 139 9.99 -8.00 10.08
N ASP A 140 9.64 -8.72 11.14
CA ASP A 140 8.51 -9.65 11.15
C ASP A 140 7.17 -8.93 10.92
N ILE A 141 6.95 -7.79 11.57
CA ILE A 141 5.71 -7.01 11.42
C ILE A 141 5.66 -6.38 10.02
N ILE A 142 6.78 -5.88 9.48
CA ILE A 142 6.83 -5.35 8.12
C ILE A 142 6.47 -6.42 7.09
N GLU A 143 7.06 -7.60 7.18
CA GLU A 143 6.80 -8.69 6.23
C GLU A 143 5.32 -9.09 6.25
N ARG A 144 4.77 -9.33 7.44
CA ARG A 144 3.36 -9.67 7.61
C ARG A 144 2.42 -8.54 7.18
N GLY A 145 2.82 -7.29 7.44
CA GLY A 145 2.04 -6.11 7.06
C GLY A 145 1.99 -5.89 5.55
N LEU A 146 3.12 -6.10 4.86
CA LEU A 146 3.18 -6.02 3.40
C LEU A 146 2.32 -7.11 2.73
N ASP A 147 2.32 -8.33 3.27
CA ASP A 147 1.49 -9.43 2.74
C ASP A 147 -0.02 -9.21 3.04
N ALA A 148 -0.35 -8.66 4.21
CA ALA A 148 -1.73 -8.36 4.58
C ALA A 148 -2.33 -7.17 3.80
N SER A 149 -1.50 -6.23 3.35
CA SER A 149 -1.92 -5.03 2.64
C SER A 149 -2.34 -5.36 1.19
N PRO A 150 -3.58 -5.06 0.77
CA PRO A 150 -4.02 -5.18 -0.63
C PRO A 150 -3.17 -4.37 -1.62
N THR A 151 -2.49 -3.32 -1.15
CA THR A 151 -1.62 -2.47 -1.95
C THR A 151 -0.13 -2.80 -1.76
N ASN A 152 0.22 -3.77 -0.90
CA ASN A 152 1.59 -4.12 -0.50
C ASN A 152 2.35 -2.88 -0.01
N GLU A 153 1.73 -2.21 0.94
CA GLU A 153 2.18 -0.97 1.54
C GLU A 153 1.92 -0.97 3.05
N VAL A 154 2.91 -0.47 3.79
CA VAL A 154 2.83 -0.23 5.23
C VAL A 154 3.28 1.19 5.55
N LEU A 155 2.60 1.82 6.51
CA LEU A 155 3.03 3.06 7.13
C LEU A 155 3.78 2.74 8.43
N ILE A 156 4.99 3.26 8.55
CA ILE A 156 5.78 3.20 9.78
C ILE A 156 5.70 4.57 10.44
N GLU A 157 5.44 4.61 11.74
CA GLU A 157 5.25 5.83 12.51
C GLU A 157 6.03 5.81 13.80
N GLU A 158 6.38 7.01 14.27
CA GLU A 158 6.92 7.18 15.61
C GLU A 158 5.92 6.71 16.67
N SER A 159 6.45 6.16 17.75
CA SER A 159 5.60 5.71 18.84
C SER A 159 5.00 6.89 19.59
N VAL A 160 3.67 6.86 19.72
CA VAL A 160 2.88 7.72 20.62
C VAL A 160 2.44 6.93 21.88
N LEU A 161 3.16 5.87 22.22
CA LEU A 161 2.84 5.03 23.39
C LEU A 161 2.79 5.90 24.66
N GLY A 162 1.72 5.72 25.43
CA GLY A 162 1.48 6.49 26.67
C GLY A 162 0.70 7.79 26.47
N TRP A 163 0.38 8.16 25.23
CA TRP A 163 -0.56 9.25 24.96
C TRP A 163 -1.99 8.83 25.30
N LYS A 164 -2.84 9.83 25.57
CA LYS A 164 -4.28 9.60 25.72
C LYS A 164 -4.92 9.41 24.35
N GLU A 165 -5.69 8.35 24.21
CA GLU A 165 -6.45 8.03 23.00
C GLU A 165 -7.90 8.52 23.15
N TYR A 166 -8.42 9.17 22.11
CA TYR A 166 -9.77 9.71 22.05
C TYR A 166 -10.41 9.38 20.71
N GLU A 167 -11.69 9.02 20.72
CA GLU A 167 -12.49 8.76 19.52
C GLU A 167 -13.74 9.64 19.55
N MET A 168 -14.17 10.14 18.39
CA MET A 168 -15.37 10.98 18.24
C MET A 168 -16.18 10.52 17.03
N GLU A 169 -17.44 10.15 17.29
CA GLU A 169 -18.44 9.86 16.24
C GLU A 169 -19.01 11.18 15.71
N VAL A 170 -19.00 11.37 14.39
CA VAL A 170 -19.41 12.61 13.69
C VAL A 170 -20.68 12.44 12.86
#